data_AF-A0A525CL82-F1
#
_entry.id   AF-A0A525CL82-F1
#
_cell.length_a   1.000
_cell.length_b   1.000
_cell.length_c   1.000
_cell.angle_alpha   90.00
_cell.angle_beta   90.00
_cell.angle_gamma   90.00
#
_symmetry.space_group_name_H-M   'P 1'
#
loop_
_entity.id
_entity.type
_entity.pdbx_description
1 polymer ?
#
loop_
_entity_poly.entity_id
_entity_poly.type
_entity_poly.pdbx_seq_one_letter_code
_entity_poly.pdbx_strand_id
1 'polypeptide(L)'
;MNRITCKSLSIFVIFSAILFAAGSAWAASGASLEGGFKTMPAIILIATIILFIVVGFMNKAEGTADFYAAGRSISRVGSGMAIASNWMSAASFLGMAAIMYGSGYHGLAYVVGWTGGYCLL
;
A
#
# COMPACT_ATOMS: atom_id res chain seq x y z
N MET A 1 21.34 2.68 -10.78
CA MET A 1 20.03 2.00 -10.72
C MET A 1 19.98 0.94 -11.82
N ASN A 2 19.99 -0.33 -11.45
CA ASN A 2 19.92 -1.42 -12.43
C ASN A 2 18.56 -1.41 -13.14
N ARG A 3 18.52 -1.75 -14.42
CA ARG A 3 17.30 -1.70 -15.25
C ARG A 3 16.13 -2.53 -14.68
N ILE A 4 16.41 -3.50 -13.82
CA ILE A 4 15.45 -4.38 -13.15
C ILE A 4 14.61 -3.61 -12.11
N THR A 5 15.23 -2.74 -11.30
CA THR A 5 14.49 -1.92 -10.32
C THR A 5 13.64 -0.84 -11.00
N CYS A 6 14.08 -0.29 -12.14
CA CYS A 6 13.24 0.61 -12.95
C CYS A 6 12.01 -0.09 -13.53
N LYS A 7 12.13 -1.33 -14.03
CA LYS A 7 10.99 -2.09 -14.58
C LYS A 7 9.97 -2.45 -13.49
N SER A 8 10.44 -2.93 -12.35
CA SER A 8 9.57 -3.27 -11.22
C SER A 8 8.85 -2.05 -10.65
N LEU A 9 9.54 -0.90 -10.56
CA LEU A 9 8.94 0.35 -10.12
C LEU A 9 7.92 0.88 -11.13
N SER A 10 8.22 0.79 -12.42
CA SER A 10 7.31 1.23 -13.48
C SER A 10 6.03 0.36 -13.52
N ILE A 11 6.14 -0.96 -13.34
CA ILE A 11 4.99 -1.87 -13.21
C ILE A 11 4.12 -1.47 -12.00
N PHE A 12 4.73 -1.21 -10.85
CA PHE A 12 4.00 -0.82 -9.64
C PHE A 12 3.26 0.52 -9.80
N VAL A 13 3.91 1.52 -10.41
CA VAL A 13 3.31 2.84 -10.66
C VAL A 13 2.16 2.75 -11.65
N ILE A 14 2.32 1.99 -12.74
CA ILE A 14 1.28 1.79 -13.75
C ILE A 14 0.07 1.07 -13.12
N PHE A 15 0.31 0.00 -12.37
CA PHE A 15 -0.75 -0.74 -11.70
C PHE A 15 -1.51 0.12 -10.68
N SER A 16 -0.79 0.91 -9.87
CA SER A 16 -1.41 1.82 -8.89
C SER A 16 -2.23 2.92 -9.57
N ALA A 17 -1.76 3.45 -10.70
CA ALA A 17 -2.51 4.42 -11.49
C ALA A 17 -3.80 3.81 -12.09
N ILE A 18 -3.73 2.55 -12.56
CA ILE A 18 -4.89 1.81 -13.07
C ILE A 18 -5.93 1.58 -11.96
N LEU A 19 -5.50 1.14 -10.77
CA LEU A 19 -6.39 0.96 -9.61
C LEU A 19 -7.04 2.28 -9.19
N PHE A 20 -6.30 3.38 -9.18
CA PHE A 20 -6.83 4.70 -8.84
C PHE A 20 -7.86 5.20 -9.86
N ALA A 21 -7.57 5.03 -11.16
CA ALA A 21 -8.49 5.38 -12.25
C ALA A 21 -9.74 4.48 -12.28
N ALA A 22 -9.59 3.19 -11.97
CA ALA A 22 -10.72 2.27 -11.87
C ALA A 22 -11.56 2.57 -10.61
N GLY A 23 -10.95 2.88 -9.48
CA GLY A 23 -11.65 3.15 -8.23
C GLY A 23 -12.50 4.43 -8.24
N SER A 24 -12.06 5.48 -8.94
CA SER A 24 -12.80 6.75 -9.04
C SER A 24 -14.08 6.64 -9.88
N ALA A 25 -14.15 5.70 -10.83
CA ALA A 25 -15.34 5.47 -11.65
C ALA A 25 -16.52 4.85 -10.85
N TRP A 26 -16.26 4.18 -9.73
CA TRP A 26 -17.28 3.44 -8.96
C TRP A 26 -17.53 3.99 -7.56
N ALA A 27 -16.83 5.07 -7.18
CA ALA A 27 -17.00 5.73 -5.88
C ALA A 27 -18.44 6.23 -5.62
N ALA A 28 -19.20 6.50 -6.69
CA ALA A 28 -20.57 7.03 -6.60
C ALA A 28 -21.64 5.98 -6.26
N SER A 29 -21.39 4.67 -6.48
CA SER A 29 -22.43 3.62 -6.37
C SER A 29 -22.36 2.80 -5.07
N GLY A 30 -21.41 3.07 -4.17
CA GLY A 30 -21.08 2.21 -3.02
C GLY A 30 -21.89 2.44 -1.73
N ALA A 31 -22.84 3.39 -1.72
CA ALA A 31 -23.58 3.78 -0.52
C ALA A 31 -24.88 2.98 -0.27
N SER A 32 -25.11 1.87 -0.97
CA SER A 32 -26.19 0.93 -0.63
C SER A 32 -25.71 -0.07 0.44
N LEU A 33 -26.43 -0.10 1.57
CA LEU A 33 -26.22 -1.05 2.66
C LEU A 33 -26.82 -2.43 2.33
N GLU A 34 -26.51 -2.95 1.15
CA GLU A 34 -26.79 -4.35 0.84
C GLU A 34 -25.72 -5.20 1.51
N GLY A 35 -26.16 -6.07 2.43
CA GLY A 35 -25.34 -7.03 3.18
C GLY A 35 -24.78 -8.18 2.33
N GLY A 36 -24.40 -7.89 1.08
CA GLY A 36 -23.80 -8.84 0.15
C GLY A 36 -22.29 -8.69 0.03
N PHE A 37 -21.63 -9.73 -0.49
CA PHE A 37 -20.20 -9.72 -0.78
C PHE A 37 -19.86 -8.61 -1.79
N LYS A 38 -19.11 -7.60 -1.36
CA LYS A 38 -18.67 -6.51 -2.24
C LYS A 38 -17.52 -7.00 -3.12
N THR A 39 -17.83 -7.24 -4.39
CA THR A 39 -16.89 -7.76 -5.40
C THR A 39 -15.71 -6.81 -5.65
N MET A 40 -15.91 -5.50 -5.53
CA MET A 40 -14.84 -4.51 -5.80
C MET A 40 -13.67 -4.56 -4.81
N PRO A 41 -13.89 -4.44 -3.47
CA PRO A 41 -12.82 -4.64 -2.50
C PRO A 41 -12.08 -5.98 -2.67
N ALA A 42 -12.81 -7.04 -3.01
CA ALA A 42 -12.23 -8.36 -3.25
C ALA A 42 -11.31 -8.39 -4.48
N ILE A 43 -11.72 -7.78 -5.59
CA ILE A 43 -10.89 -7.69 -6.81
C ILE A 43 -9.63 -6.87 -6.53
N ILE A 44 -9.74 -5.74 -5.82
CA ILE A 44 -8.58 -4.90 -5.46
C ILE A 44 -7.60 -5.68 -4.56
N LEU A 45 -8.12 -6.42 -3.58
CA LEU A 45 -7.29 -7.25 -2.69
C LEU A 45 -6.56 -8.34 -3.48
N ILE A 46 -7.27 -9.09 -4.32
CA ILE A 46 -6.67 -10.17 -5.11
C ILE A 46 -5.63 -9.62 -6.10
N ALA A 47 -5.94 -8.52 -6.78
CA ALA A 47 -5.04 -7.89 -7.73
C ALA A 47 -3.75 -7.37 -7.05
N THR A 48 -3.86 -6.77 -5.86
CA THR A 48 -2.68 -6.30 -5.10
C THR A 48 -1.82 -7.46 -4.60
N ILE A 49 -2.41 -8.57 -4.14
CA ILE A 49 -1.65 -9.77 -3.76
C ILE A 49 -0.90 -10.35 -4.96
N ILE A 50 -1.56 -10.50 -6.12
CA ILE A 50 -0.93 -11.01 -7.34
C ILE A 50 0.24 -10.11 -7.77
N LEU A 51 0.08 -8.78 -7.71
CA LEU A 51 1.15 -7.84 -8.00
C LEU A 51 2.38 -8.07 -7.12
N PHE A 52 2.19 -8.20 -5.80
CA PHE A 52 3.29 -8.44 -4.86
C PHE A 52 4.02 -9.75 -5.15
N ILE A 53 3.27 -10.81 -5.51
CA ILE A 53 3.86 -12.10 -5.87
C ILE A 53 4.70 -11.96 -7.15
N VAL A 54 4.18 -11.34 -8.21
CA VAL A 54 4.89 -11.15 -9.49
C VAL A 54 6.17 -10.34 -9.28
N VAL A 55 6.09 -9.24 -8.54
CA VAL A 55 7.24 -8.40 -8.21
C VAL A 55 8.27 -9.16 -7.38
N GLY A 56 7.83 -9.98 -6.42
CA GLY A 56 8.70 -10.83 -5.60
C GLY A 56 9.46 -11.86 -6.43
N PHE A 57 8.81 -12.52 -7.39
CA PHE A 57 9.47 -13.46 -8.29
C PHE A 57 10.49 -12.77 -9.22
N MET A 58 10.19 -11.56 -9.68
CA MET A 58 11.10 -10.80 -10.54
C MET A 58 12.34 -10.25 -9.81
N ASN A 59 12.25 -10.00 -8.50
CA ASN A 59 13.32 -9.41 -7.69
C ASN A 59 13.88 -10.39 -6.65
N LYS A 60 14.00 -11.66 -7.01
CA LYS A 60 14.48 -12.72 -6.12
C LYS A 60 15.96 -12.51 -5.78
N ALA A 61 16.31 -12.62 -4.49
CA ALA A 61 17.70 -12.53 -4.03
C ALA A 61 18.51 -13.74 -4.50
N GLU A 62 19.71 -13.50 -5.03
CA GLU A 62 20.59 -14.53 -5.59
C GLU A 62 21.66 -15.01 -4.59
N GLY A 63 21.93 -14.26 -3.51
CA GLY A 63 22.91 -14.61 -2.49
C GLY A 63 22.63 -14.06 -1.09
N THR A 64 23.44 -14.48 -0.11
CA THR A 64 23.29 -14.11 1.32
C THR A 64 23.55 -12.62 1.57
N ALA A 65 24.53 -12.03 0.90
CA ALA A 65 24.83 -10.61 1.01
C ALA A 65 23.68 -9.71 0.53
N ASP A 66 22.95 -10.15 -0.51
CA ASP A 66 21.77 -9.44 -1.00
C ASP A 66 20.56 -9.64 -0.08
N PHE A 67 20.45 -10.80 0.57
CA PHE A 67 19.37 -11.06 1.52
C PHE A 67 19.51 -10.27 2.83
N TYR A 68 20.73 -10.15 3.38
CA TYR A 68 20.96 -9.48 4.66
C TYR A 68 21.25 -7.99 4.54
N ALA A 69 21.94 -7.55 3.48
CA ALA A 69 22.39 -6.17 3.35
C ALA A 69 21.88 -5.48 2.07
N ALA A 70 21.00 -6.12 1.30
CA ALA A 70 20.48 -5.60 0.03
C ALA A 70 21.60 -5.06 -0.90
N GLY A 71 22.75 -5.75 -0.92
CA GLY A 71 23.93 -5.37 -1.69
C GLY A 71 24.49 -3.98 -1.36
N ARG A 72 24.15 -3.42 -0.18
CA ARG A 72 24.49 -2.05 0.26
C ARG A 72 24.05 -0.95 -0.71
N SER A 73 23.05 -1.23 -1.55
CA SER A 73 22.65 -0.38 -2.67
C SER A 73 21.27 0.25 -2.53
N ILE A 74 20.79 0.42 -1.29
CA ILE A 74 19.42 0.89 -1.02
C ILE A 74 19.30 2.40 -1.26
N SER A 75 18.32 2.79 -2.07
CA SER A 75 17.98 4.20 -2.29
C SER A 75 17.28 4.80 -1.08
N ARG A 76 17.62 6.05 -0.74
CA ARG A 76 17.01 6.80 0.39
C ARG A 76 15.48 6.83 0.31
N VAL A 77 14.93 7.04 -0.88
CA VAL A 77 13.47 7.11 -1.10
C VAL A 77 12.84 5.71 -1.02
N GLY A 78 13.53 4.69 -1.55
CA GLY A 78 13.06 3.30 -1.49
C GLY A 78 12.94 2.77 -0.07
N SER A 79 13.93 3.08 0.79
CA SER A 79 13.86 2.75 2.21
C SER A 79 12.68 3.44 2.91
N GLY A 80 12.47 4.73 2.64
CA GLY A 80 11.36 5.48 3.23
C GLY A 80 9.99 4.93 2.84
N MET A 81 9.80 4.56 1.57
CA MET A 81 8.55 3.93 1.11
C MET A 81 8.31 2.56 1.73
N ALA A 82 9.36 1.75 1.92
CA ALA A 82 9.23 0.44 2.57
C ALA A 82 8.82 0.60 4.05
N ILE A 83 9.43 1.55 4.76
CA ILE A 83 9.11 1.91 6.15
C ILE A 83 7.66 2.42 6.26
N ALA A 84 7.23 3.29 5.34
CA ALA A 84 5.85 3.77 5.29
C ALA A 84 4.83 2.65 5.02
N SER A 85 5.17 1.71 4.12
CA SER A 85 4.32 0.55 3.84
C SER A 85 4.21 -0.40 5.03
N ASN A 86 5.30 -0.64 5.76
CA ASN A 86 5.27 -1.52 6.93
C ASN A 86 4.50 -0.90 8.10
N TRP A 87 4.52 0.43 8.21
CA TRP A 87 3.69 1.16 9.17
C TRP A 87 2.20 1.05 8.87
N MET A 88 1.84 0.97 7.59
CA MET A 88 0.46 0.83 7.14
C MET A 88 0.04 -0.65 7.08
N SER A 89 -0.36 -1.21 8.22
CA SER A 89 -1.02 -2.52 8.29
C SER A 89 -2.53 -2.42 8.03
N ALA A 90 -3.16 -3.54 7.63
CA ALA A 90 -4.62 -3.62 7.46
C ALA A 90 -5.38 -3.29 8.76
N ALA A 91 -4.83 -3.65 9.91
CA ALA A 91 -5.38 -3.30 11.22
C ALA A 91 -5.37 -1.78 11.44
N SER A 92 -4.27 -1.12 11.11
CA SER A 92 -4.15 0.34 11.17
C SER A 92 -5.17 1.00 10.24
N PHE A 93 -5.28 0.52 8.99
CA PHE A 93 -6.24 1.05 8.03
C PHE A 93 -7.69 0.93 8.50
N LEU A 94 -8.10 -0.27 8.94
CA LEU A 94 -9.45 -0.52 9.44
C LEU A 94 -9.73 0.23 10.74
N GLY A 95 -8.75 0.34 11.64
CA GLY A 95 -8.86 1.10 12.88
C GLY A 95 -9.09 2.59 12.63
N MET A 96 -8.36 3.18 11.68
CA MET A 96 -8.57 4.57 11.27
C MET A 96 -9.95 4.77 10.61
N ALA A 97 -10.37 3.83 9.76
CA ALA A 97 -11.71 3.86 9.15
C ALA A 97 -12.82 3.78 10.20
N ALA A 98 -12.66 2.93 11.22
CA ALA A 98 -13.63 2.78 12.31
C ALA A 98 -13.73 4.04 13.17
N ILE A 99 -12.59 4.64 13.54
CA ILE A 99 -12.56 5.91 14.29
C ILE A 99 -13.20 7.02 13.46
N MET A 100 -12.91 7.11 12.15
CA MET A 100 -13.50 8.11 11.27
C MET A 100 -15.02 7.93 11.13
N TYR A 101 -15.48 6.68 11.03
CA TYR A 101 -16.92 6.37 11.00
C TYR A 101 -17.62 6.76 12.30
N GLY A 102 -16.99 6.55 13.47
CA GLY A 102 -17.58 6.83 14.78
C GLY A 102 -17.49 8.30 15.22
N SER A 103 -16.35 8.96 14.97
CA SER A 103 -16.06 10.32 15.47
C SER A 103 -16.10 11.41 14.39
N GLY A 104 -16.32 11.03 13.13
CA GLY A 104 -16.38 11.95 12.01
C GLY A 104 -15.11 12.80 11.88
N TYR A 105 -15.28 14.08 11.55
CA TYR A 105 -14.16 15.01 11.35
C TYR A 105 -13.20 15.11 12.54
N HIS A 106 -13.69 14.92 13.77
CA HIS A 106 -12.84 14.96 14.96
C HIS A 106 -11.84 13.80 15.03
N GLY A 107 -12.11 12.69 14.35
CA GLY A 107 -11.18 11.57 14.18
C GLY A 107 -9.93 11.93 13.37
N LEU A 108 -9.97 13.01 12.58
CA LEU A 108 -8.83 13.49 11.80
C LEU A 108 -7.65 13.91 12.71
N ALA A 109 -7.93 14.41 13.92
CA ALA A 109 -6.88 14.75 14.88
C ALA A 109 -6.07 13.50 15.30
N TYR A 110 -6.73 12.35 15.43
CA TYR A 110 -6.06 11.07 15.69
C TYR A 110 -5.23 10.62 14.49
N VAL A 111 -5.73 10.78 13.25
CA VAL A 111 -4.97 10.50 12.01
C VAL A 111 -3.68 11.33 11.98
N VAL A 112 -3.79 12.64 12.14
CA VAL A 112 -2.65 13.55 12.04
C VAL A 112 -1.68 13.34 13.20
N GLY A 113 -2.17 13.15 14.43
CA GLY A 113 -1.33 12.87 15.60
C GLY A 113 -0.58 11.55 15.50
N TRP A 114 -1.25 10.49 15.05
CA TRP A 114 -0.65 9.16 14.85
C TRP A 114 0.43 9.19 13.75
N THR A 115 0.15 9.86 12.63
CA THR A 115 1.12 9.99 11.53
C THR A 115 2.28 10.90 11.90
N GLY A 116 2.02 11.99 12.62
CA GLY A 116 3.05 12.91 13.11
C GLY A 116 3.96 12.26 14.15
N GLY A 117 3.41 11.44 15.06
CA GLY A 117 4.20 10.68 16.02
C GLY A 117 5.15 9.68 15.37
N TYR A 118 4.76 9.04 14.27
CA TYR A 118 5.63 8.17 13.50
C TYR A 118 6.83 8.89 12.87
N CYS A 119 6.67 10.16 12.48
CA CYS A 119 7.76 10.96 11.93
C CYS A 119 8.76 11.46 13.00
N LEU A 120 8.36 11.46 14.28
CA LEU A 120 9.19 11.94 15.39
C LEU A 120 9.97 10.81 16.10
N LEU A 121 9.66 9.55 15.77
CA LEU A 121 10.37 8.34 16.22
C LEU A 121 11.51 8.00 15.26
#